data_AF-A0A7J2RI52-F1
#
_entry.id   AF-A0A7J2RI52-F1
#
_cell.length_a   1.000
_cell.length_b   1.000
_cell.length_c   1.000
_cell.angle_alpha   90.00
_cell.angle_beta   90.00
_cell.angle_gamma   90.00
#
_symmetry.space_group_name_H-M   'P 1'
#
loop_
_entity.id
_entity.type
_entity.pdbx_description
1 polymer ?
#
loop_
_entity_poly.entity_id
_entity_poly.type
_entity_poly.pdbx_seq_one_letter_code
_entity_poly.pdbx_strand_id
1 'polypeptide(L)'
;MNLTKSPIISCSRRTDIPAFLMDWVVERIKLGYVDVTNPFNRNQIAKVSLKPDDVKCWVWWSKNFEKWIEVFNQNKSIFKLYKGHYFQFTINAPSELEKNIRVSLEDRLKQLEWLIKEFGLFAINYRFDPIIF
;
A
#
# COMPACT_ATOMS: atom_id res chain seq x y z
N MET A 1 19.51 7.14 16.43
CA MET A 1 18.40 6.20 16.17
C MET A 1 18.92 5.08 15.29
N ASN A 2 18.74 3.82 15.68
CA ASN A 2 19.16 2.69 14.85
C ASN A 2 18.26 2.57 13.61
N LEU A 3 18.88 2.38 12.44
CA LEU A 3 18.17 2.15 11.19
C LEU A 3 17.68 0.70 11.15
N THR A 4 16.37 0.51 11.15
CA THR A 4 15.71 -0.77 11.00
C THR A 4 15.65 -1.12 9.52
N LYS A 5 16.09 -2.34 9.17
CA LYS A 5 16.01 -2.88 7.81
C LYS A 5 15.00 -4.01 7.80
N SER A 6 14.16 -4.05 6.76
CA SER A 6 13.20 -5.13 6.57
C SER A 6 13.08 -5.43 5.08
N PRO A 7 13.20 -6.71 4.67
CA PRO A 7 13.02 -7.08 3.27
C PRO A 7 11.59 -6.85 2.77
N ILE A 8 10.63 -6.72 3.68
CA ILE A 8 9.21 -6.50 3.36
C ILE A 8 8.73 -5.25 4.09
N ILE A 9 8.16 -4.30 3.35
CA ILE A 9 7.43 -3.18 3.93
C ILE A 9 5.93 -3.44 3.79
N SER A 10 5.28 -3.70 4.92
CA SER A 10 3.81 -3.70 4.98
C SER A 10 3.30 -2.29 5.20
N CYS A 11 2.91 -1.65 4.10
CA CYS A 11 2.37 -0.30 4.09
C CYS A 11 0.84 -0.37 4.27
N SER A 12 0.25 0.58 5.02
CA SER A 12 -1.21 0.77 5.13
C SER A 12 -1.97 0.03 6.26
N ARG A 13 -1.31 -0.39 7.35
CA ARG A 13 -2.02 -1.01 8.51
C ARG A 13 -2.75 -0.04 9.44
N ARG A 14 -2.39 1.26 9.43
CA ARG A 14 -2.95 2.28 10.35
C ARG A 14 -3.80 3.34 9.65
N THR A 15 -3.65 3.43 8.33
CA THR A 15 -4.34 4.37 7.45
C THR A 15 -4.24 3.80 6.04
N ASP A 16 -5.21 4.10 5.17
CA ASP A 16 -5.21 3.63 3.78
C ASP A 16 -4.20 4.44 2.94
N ILE A 17 -2.92 4.09 3.04
CA ILE A 17 -1.81 4.79 2.36
C ILE A 17 -1.98 4.77 0.84
N PRO A 18 -2.30 3.63 0.18
CA PRO A 18 -2.52 3.58 -1.26
C PRO A 18 -3.60 4.55 -1.75
N ALA A 19 -4.67 4.73 -0.97
CA ALA A 19 -5.75 5.64 -1.34
C ALA A 19 -5.40 7.13 -1.12
N PHE A 20 -4.61 7.45 -0.08
CA PHE A 20 -4.51 8.84 0.40
C PHE A 20 -3.11 9.46 0.43
N LEU A 21 -2.03 8.67 0.47
CA LEU A 21 -0.69 9.16 0.84
C LEU A 21 0.42 8.71 -0.12
N MET A 22 0.08 8.37 -1.37
CA MET A 22 1.06 7.86 -2.34
C MET A 22 2.10 8.88 -2.78
N ASP A 23 1.73 10.16 -2.89
CA ASP A 23 2.70 11.23 -3.20
C ASP A 23 3.76 11.33 -2.08
N TRP A 24 3.31 11.28 -0.83
CA TRP A 24 4.20 11.22 0.34
C TRP A 24 5.07 9.97 0.35
N VAL A 25 4.56 8.80 -0.07
CA VAL A 25 5.35 7.57 -0.19
C VAL A 25 6.52 7.76 -1.16
N VAL A 26 6.28 8.37 -2.31
CA VAL A 26 7.33 8.66 -3.30
C VAL A 26 8.41 9.57 -2.70
N GLU A 27 8.03 10.60 -1.94
CA GLU A 27 8.98 11.45 -1.22
C GLU A 27 9.82 10.65 -0.22
N ARG A 28 9.21 9.73 0.54
CA ARG A 28 9.94 8.90 1.51
C ARG A 28 10.87 7.91 0.83
N ILE A 29 10.48 7.34 -0.30
CA ILE A 29 11.36 6.48 -1.10
C ILE A 29 12.57 7.26 -1.60
N LYS A 30 12.37 8.49 -2.13
CA LYS A 30 13.46 9.37 -2.56
C LYS A 30 14.40 9.74 -1.40
N LEU A 31 13.84 9.97 -0.21
CA LEU A 31 14.61 10.21 1.02
C LEU A 31 15.35 8.95 1.52
N GLY A 32 14.84 7.76 1.18
CA GLY A 32 15.44 6.46 1.49
C GLY A 32 15.10 5.89 2.87
N TYR A 33 14.25 6.56 3.65
CA TYR A 33 13.79 6.07 4.95
C TYR A 33 12.47 6.73 5.38
N VAL A 34 11.85 6.16 6.41
CA VAL A 34 10.69 6.73 7.08
C VAL A 34 10.78 6.51 8.59
N ASP A 35 10.30 7.47 9.37
CA ASP A 35 10.17 7.33 10.83
C ASP A 35 8.78 6.77 11.16
N VAL A 36 8.74 5.72 11.98
CA VAL A 36 7.53 5.02 12.37
C VAL A 36 7.41 5.03 13.89
N THR A 37 6.42 5.75 14.39
CA THR A 37 6.08 5.77 15.82
C THR A 37 5.42 4.45 16.23
N ASN A 38 5.79 3.89 17.38
CA ASN A 38 5.08 2.77 17.97
C ASN A 38 3.69 3.25 18.48
N PRO A 39 2.58 2.61 18.09
CA PRO A 39 1.23 3.02 18.49
C PRO A 39 0.98 2.88 19.99
N PHE A 40 1.69 1.97 20.66
CA PHE A 40 1.56 1.72 22.10
C PHE A 40 2.52 2.58 22.94
N ASN A 41 3.60 3.09 22.34
CA ASN A 41 4.55 3.98 23.01
C ASN A 41 5.06 5.07 22.06
N ARG A 42 4.48 6.27 22.18
CA ARG A 42 4.77 7.39 21.27
C ARG A 42 6.20 7.92 21.33
N ASN A 43 6.91 7.67 22.44
CA ASN A 43 8.31 8.06 22.60
C ASN A 43 9.26 7.09 21.87
N GLN A 44 8.77 5.93 21.45
CA GLN A 44 9.55 4.97 20.68
C GLN A 44 9.32 5.19 19.18
N ILE A 45 10.35 5.72 18.51
CA ILE A 45 10.36 5.98 17.07
C ILE A 45 11.42 5.07 16.42
N ALA A 46 10.99 4.28 15.44
CA ALA A 46 11.87 3.46 14.63
C ALA A 46 12.12 4.16 13.29
N LYS A 47 13.39 4.30 12.90
CA LYS A 47 13.75 4.75 11.56
C LYS A 47 13.87 3.53 10.65
N VAL A 48 13.03 3.41 9.63
CA VAL A 48 12.95 2.25 8.74
C VAL A 48 13.55 2.60 7.38
N SER A 49 14.49 1.79 6.90
CA SER A 49 15.08 1.95 5.56
C SER A 49 14.04 1.62 4.47
N LEU A 50 14.01 2.44 3.43
CA LEU A 50 13.21 2.22 2.22
C LEU A 50 14.09 1.97 0.99
N LYS A 51 15.41 1.82 1.16
CA LYS A 51 16.33 1.61 0.03
C LYS A 51 16.08 0.25 -0.62
N PRO A 52 16.17 0.13 -1.97
CA PRO A 52 15.98 -1.15 -2.68
C PRO A 52 16.93 -2.28 -2.25
N ASP A 53 18.11 -1.94 -1.72
CA ASP A 53 19.04 -2.95 -1.19
C ASP A 53 18.48 -3.62 0.06
N ASP A 54 17.78 -2.86 0.91
CA ASP A 54 17.22 -3.32 2.18
C ASP A 54 15.78 -3.85 2.04
N VAL A 55 15.01 -3.34 1.06
CA VAL A 55 13.60 -3.69 0.82
C VAL A 55 13.48 -4.43 -0.50
N LYS A 56 12.91 -5.64 -0.45
CA LYS A 56 12.62 -6.45 -1.64
C LYS A 56 11.19 -6.26 -2.11
N CYS A 57 10.22 -6.28 -1.21
CA CYS A 57 8.80 -6.27 -1.57
C CYS A 57 8.01 -5.27 -0.75
N TRP A 58 7.07 -4.59 -1.42
CA TRP A 58 6.07 -3.77 -0.78
C TRP A 58 4.73 -4.48 -0.72
N VAL A 59 4.11 -4.51 0.46
CA VAL A 59 2.74 -4.96 0.62
C VAL A 59 1.84 -3.75 0.80
N TRP A 60 0.82 -3.64 -0.06
CA TRP A 60 -0.14 -2.53 -0.09
C TRP A 60 -1.51 -3.02 0.31
N TRP A 61 -2.19 -2.28 1.18
CA TRP A 61 -3.52 -2.63 1.67
C TRP A 61 -4.47 -1.50 1.34
N SER A 62 -5.56 -1.79 0.63
CA SER A 62 -6.54 -0.75 0.31
C SER A 62 -7.89 -1.33 -0.10
N LYS A 63 -8.90 -0.46 0.01
CA LYS A 63 -10.19 -0.61 -0.69
C LYS A 63 -10.25 0.20 -1.98
N ASN A 64 -9.29 1.10 -2.23
CA ASN A 64 -9.21 1.93 -3.44
C ASN A 64 -7.77 2.14 -3.89
N PHE A 65 -7.39 1.50 -5.00
CA PHE A 65 -6.04 1.61 -5.57
C PHE A 65 -5.92 2.69 -6.66
N GLU A 66 -6.95 3.49 -6.94
CA GLU A 66 -6.92 4.52 -7.99
C GLU A 66 -5.68 5.43 -7.89
N LYS A 67 -5.49 6.07 -6.73
CA LYS A 67 -4.34 6.96 -6.51
C LYS A 67 -3.01 6.21 -6.57
N TRP A 68 -2.97 4.97 -6.09
CA TRP A 68 -1.78 4.12 -6.19
C TRP A 68 -1.39 3.84 -7.64
N ILE A 69 -2.36 3.49 -8.49
CA ILE A 69 -2.15 3.19 -9.91
C ILE A 69 -1.67 4.45 -10.65
N GLU A 70 -2.31 5.60 -10.39
CA GLU A 70 -1.91 6.90 -10.95
C GLU A 70 -0.44 7.20 -10.64
N VAL A 71 -0.07 7.16 -9.35
CA VAL A 71 1.29 7.49 -8.88
C VAL A 71 2.30 6.46 -9.35
N PHE A 72 1.95 5.17 -9.39
CA PHE A 72 2.82 4.12 -9.93
C PHE A 72 3.15 4.38 -11.40
N ASN A 73 2.16 4.72 -12.23
CA ASN A 73 2.38 4.99 -13.65
C ASN A 73 3.31 6.20 -13.86
N GLN A 74 3.14 7.25 -13.06
CA GLN A 74 4.00 8.45 -13.11
C GLN A 74 5.43 8.20 -12.59
N ASN A 75 5.62 7.24 -11.67
CA ASN A 75 6.87 7.01 -10.97
C ASN A 75 7.39 5.57 -11.15
N LYS A 76 7.07 4.94 -12.29
CA LYS A 76 7.30 3.51 -12.53
C LYS A 76 8.77 3.09 -12.37
N SER A 77 9.71 3.97 -12.74
CA SER A 77 11.15 3.73 -12.59
C SER A 77 11.58 3.54 -11.13
N ILE A 78 10.98 4.27 -10.19
CA ILE A 78 11.29 4.17 -8.76
C ILE A 78 10.74 2.87 -8.18
N PHE A 79 9.48 2.54 -8.48
CA PHE A 79 8.85 1.33 -7.95
C PHE A 79 9.48 0.04 -8.52
N LYS A 80 9.94 0.07 -9.78
CA LYS A 80 10.64 -1.07 -10.39
C LYS A 80 12.04 -1.35 -9.82
N LEU A 81 12.58 -0.50 -8.94
CA LEU A 81 13.81 -0.81 -8.21
C LEU A 81 13.60 -1.94 -7.18
N TYR A 82 12.37 -2.10 -6.69
CA TYR A 82 11.99 -3.19 -5.78
C TYR A 82 11.71 -4.47 -6.57
N LYS A 83 11.87 -5.63 -5.92
CA LYS A 83 11.67 -6.94 -6.55
C LYS A 83 10.20 -7.28 -6.78
N GLY A 84 9.29 -6.69 -6.01
CA GLY A 84 7.87 -6.96 -6.17
C GLY A 84 6.96 -6.06 -5.36
N HIS A 85 5.68 -6.13 -5.73
CA HIS A 85 4.57 -5.48 -5.05
C HIS A 85 3.49 -6.53 -4.82
N TYR A 86 2.95 -6.59 -3.60
CA TYR A 86 1.87 -7.49 -3.22
C TYR A 86 0.68 -6.67 -2.74
N PHE A 87 -0.52 -7.05 -3.15
CA PHE A 87 -1.72 -6.23 -2.97
C PHE A 87 -2.77 -6.99 -2.16
N GLN A 88 -3.06 -6.45 -0.99
CA GLN A 88 -4.17 -6.85 -0.14
C GLN A 88 -5.37 -5.98 -0.50
N PHE A 89 -6.21 -6.47 -1.42
CA PHE A 89 -7.35 -5.73 -1.94
C PHE A 89 -8.65 -6.24 -1.33
N THR A 90 -9.32 -5.37 -0.58
CA THR A 90 -10.66 -5.63 -0.07
C THR A 90 -11.72 -5.06 -1.03
N ILE A 91 -12.55 -5.94 -1.60
CA ILE A 91 -13.67 -5.58 -2.47
C ILE A 91 -14.96 -6.14 -1.88
N ASN A 92 -15.65 -5.31 -1.10
CA ASN A 92 -16.99 -5.62 -0.59
C ASN A 92 -18.08 -5.10 -1.53
N ALA A 93 -19.27 -5.71 -1.47
CA ALA A 93 -20.47 -5.14 -2.07
C ALA A 93 -20.80 -3.76 -1.43
N PRO A 94 -21.42 -2.83 -2.18
CA PRO A 94 -21.89 -1.57 -1.61
C PRO A 94 -22.79 -1.83 -0.39
N SER A 95 -22.54 -1.11 0.69
CA SER A 95 -23.25 -1.26 1.96
C SER A 95 -23.40 0.09 2.64
N GLU A 96 -24.54 0.31 3.30
CA GLU A 96 -24.77 1.49 4.14
C GLU A 96 -23.79 1.60 5.32
N LEU A 97 -23.09 0.51 5.64
CA LEU A 97 -22.10 0.47 6.72
C LEU A 97 -20.75 1.07 6.30
N GLU A 98 -20.48 1.20 5.00
CA GLU A 98 -19.19 1.69 4.47
C GLU A 98 -19.35 2.96 3.61
N LYS A 99 -20.09 3.95 4.12
CA LYS A 99 -20.47 5.18 3.37
C LYS A 99 -19.31 6.02 2.83
N ASN A 100 -18.10 5.83 3.37
CA ASN A 100 -16.93 6.64 3.01
C ASN A 100 -16.12 6.07 1.83
N ILE A 101 -16.51 4.91 1.29
CA ILE A 101 -15.91 4.38 0.06
C ILE A 101 -16.57 5.08 -1.14
N ARG A 102 -15.89 6.10 -1.66
CA ARG A 102 -16.40 6.93 -2.77
C ARG A 102 -16.22 6.31 -4.16
N VAL A 103 -15.47 5.22 -4.26
CA VAL A 103 -15.23 4.50 -5.51
C VAL A 103 -16.28 3.41 -5.71
N SER A 104 -16.81 3.30 -6.93
CA SER A 104 -17.83 2.30 -7.25
C SER A 104 -17.27 0.87 -7.15
N LEU A 105 -18.16 -0.13 -7.07
CA LEU A 105 -17.73 -1.54 -7.15
C LEU A 105 -17.08 -1.84 -8.51
N GLU A 106 -17.66 -1.32 -9.58
CA GLU A 106 -17.17 -1.53 -10.95
C GLU A 106 -15.75 -0.97 -11.12
N ASP A 107 -15.49 0.24 -10.62
CA ASP A 107 -14.17 0.86 -10.74
C ASP A 107 -13.12 0.13 -9.88
N ARG A 108 -13.51 -0.40 -8.72
CA ARG A 108 -12.61 -1.27 -7.94
C ARG A 108 -12.28 -2.57 -8.67
N LEU A 109 -13.24 -3.16 -9.40
CA LEU A 109 -12.97 -4.34 -10.23
C LEU A 109 -12.04 -3.99 -11.40
N LYS A 110 -12.21 -2.83 -12.05
CA LYS A 110 -11.27 -2.33 -13.07
C LYS A 110 -9.86 -2.11 -12.50
N GLN A 111 -9.74 -1.59 -11.29
CA GLN A 111 -8.46 -1.47 -10.59
C GLN A 111 -7.82 -2.84 -10.36
N LEU A 112 -8.61 -3.85 -9.93
CA LEU A 112 -8.13 -5.21 -9.74
C LEU A 112 -7.62 -5.82 -11.05
N GLU A 113 -8.37 -5.69 -12.14
CA GLU A 113 -7.94 -6.14 -13.47
C GLU A 113 -6.63 -5.49 -13.90
N TRP A 114 -6.50 -4.18 -13.67
CA TRP A 114 -5.26 -3.45 -13.97
C TRP A 114 -4.08 -3.98 -13.15
N LEU A 115 -4.26 -4.22 -11.85
CA LEU A 115 -3.22 -4.76 -10.98
C LEU A 115 -2.80 -6.17 -11.40
N ILE A 116 -3.75 -7.04 -11.76
CA ILE A 116 -3.46 -8.38 -12.27
C ILE A 116 -2.67 -8.29 -13.58
N LYS A 117 -3.02 -7.36 -14.47
CA LYS A 117 -2.31 -7.17 -15.75
C LYS A 117 -0.87 -6.69 -15.56
N GLU A 118 -0.61 -5.80 -14.60
CA GLU A 118 0.73 -5.24 -14.39
C GLU A 118 1.63 -6.15 -13.52
N PHE A 119 1.08 -6.82 -12.50
CA PHE A 119 1.86 -7.57 -11.50
C PHE A 119 1.62 -9.08 -11.50
N GLY A 120 0.61 -9.56 -12.23
CA GLY A 120 0.20 -10.95 -12.26
C GLY A 120 -0.76 -11.33 -11.14
N LEU A 121 -1.52 -12.41 -11.35
CA LEU A 121 -2.55 -12.89 -10.44
C LEU A 121 -2.01 -13.19 -9.03
N PHE A 122 -0.82 -13.78 -8.94
CA PHE A 122 -0.21 -14.18 -7.65
C PHE A 122 0.29 -12.99 -6.82
N ALA A 123 0.33 -11.78 -7.37
CA ALA A 123 0.63 -10.57 -6.62
C ALA A 123 -0.57 -10.07 -5.81
N ILE A 124 -1.77 -10.64 -6.02
CA ILE A 124 -3.01 -10.16 -5.43
C ILE A 124 -3.55 -11.15 -4.41
N ASN A 125 -3.91 -10.63 -3.24
CA ASN A 125 -4.79 -11.28 -2.29
C ASN A 125 -6.11 -10.52 -2.25
N TYR A 126 -7.18 -11.16 -2.71
CA TYR A 126 -8.52 -10.69 -2.42
C TYR A 126 -8.85 -11.01 -0.97
N ARG A 127 -9.06 -9.97 -0.17
CA ARG A 127 -9.33 -10.11 1.26
C ARG A 127 -10.81 -9.95 1.54
N PHE A 128 -11.39 -10.94 2.21
CA PHE A 128 -12.69 -10.81 2.83
C PHE A 128 -12.55 -10.07 4.16
N ASP A 129 -13.23 -8.93 4.29
CA ASP A 129 -13.19 -8.09 5.48
C ASP A 129 -14.62 -7.92 6.02
N PRO A 130 -15.04 -8.79 6.96
CA PRO A 130 -16.40 -8.76 7.48
C PRO A 130 -16.67 -7.44 8.21
N ILE A 131 -17.75 -6.77 7.82
CA ILE A 131 -18.12 -5.46 8.39
C ILE A 131 -18.85 -5.65 9.74
N ILE A 132 -19.51 -6.79 9.95
CA ILE A 132 -20.16 -7.19 11.21
C ILE A 132 -19.75 -8.65 11.49
N PHE A 133 -19.46 -8.94 12.76
CA PHE A 133 -19.21 -10.29 13.29
C PHE A 133 -20.43 -10.81 14.04
#